data_AF-A0A9W4TAS7-F1
#
_entry.id   AF-A0A9W4TAS7-F1
#
_cell.length_a   1.000
_cell.length_b   1.000
_cell.length_c   1.000
_cell.angle_alpha   90.00
_cell.angle_beta   90.00
_cell.angle_gamma   90.00
#
_symmetry.space_group_name_H-M   'P 1'
#
loop_
_entity.id
_entity.type
_entity.pdbx_description
1 polymer ?
#
loop_
_entity_poly.entity_id
_entity_poly.type
_entity_poly.pdbx_seq_one_letter_code
_entity_poly.pdbx_strand_id
1 'polypeptide(L)' 'TIDAARKLIQLRRDNHDDFEFVSNNRHERIWKTLLNRLFLNRGFTASLSQYRRKWYSLKYRCENLKRLEAGENPYD' A
#
# COMPACT_ATOMS: atom_id res chain seq x y z
N THR A 1 13.52 -6.59 0.90
CA THR A 1 13.42 -7.58 -0.19
C THR A 1 12.27 -7.25 -1.11
N ILE A 2 12.45 -7.42 -2.42
CA ILE A 2 11.46 -7.11 -3.47
C ILE A 2 10.14 -7.87 -3.26
N ASP A 3 10.20 -9.08 -2.69
CA ASP A 3 9.04 -9.94 -2.47
C ASP A 3 8.04 -9.39 -1.43
N ALA A 4 8.52 -8.74 -0.38
CA ALA A 4 7.65 -8.12 0.62
C ALA A 4 6.86 -6.94 0.03
N ALA A 5 7.49 -6.14 -0.84
CA ALA A 5 6.84 -5.03 -1.53
C ALA A 5 5.80 -5.53 -2.54
N ARG A 6 6.11 -6.58 -3.31
CA ARG A 6 5.14 -7.24 -4.22
C ARG A 6 3.93 -7.77 -3.46
N LYS A 7 4.15 -8.44 -2.32
CA LYS A 7 3.04 -8.97 -1.52
C LYS A 7 2.19 -7.87 -0.88
N LEU A 8 2.81 -6.79 -0.41
CA LEU A 8 2.10 -5.58 0.04
C LEU A 8 1.19 -5.02 -1.07
N ILE A 9 1.70 -4.90 -2.32
CA ILE A 9 0.89 -4.43 -3.45
C ILE A 9 -0.28 -5.37 -3.71
N GLN A 10 -0.04 -6.69 -3.74
CA GLN A 10 -1.09 -7.68 -3.93
C GLN A 10 -2.16 -7.57 -2.85
N LEU A 11 -1.79 -7.61 -1.57
CA LEU A 11 -2.72 -7.49 -0.45
C LEU A 11 -3.53 -6.19 -0.49
N ARG A 12 -2.92 -5.07 -0.93
CA ARG A 12 -3.65 -3.81 -1.05
C ARG A 12 -4.62 -3.77 -2.22
N ARG A 13 -4.32 -4.46 -3.32
CA ARG A 13 -5.24 -4.63 -4.47
C ARG A 13 -6.39 -5.56 -4.11
N ASP A 14 -6.10 -6.69 -3.47
CA ASP A 14 -7.11 -7.67 -3.07
C ASP A 14 -8.12 -7.11 -2.05
N ASN A 15 -7.74 -6.06 -1.32
CA ASN A 15 -8.60 -5.38 -0.35
C ASN A 15 -8.84 -3.92 -0.78
N HIS A 16 -8.79 -3.61 -2.08
CA HIS A 16 -8.98 -2.23 -2.57
C HIS A 16 -10.36 -1.70 -2.18
N ASP A 17 -11.40 -2.51 -2.40
CA ASP A 17 -12.80 -2.18 -2.12
C ASP A 17 -13.03 -1.84 -0.64
N ASP A 18 -12.36 -2.54 0.29
CA ASP A 18 -12.44 -2.23 1.72
C ASP A 18 -11.96 -0.80 2.04
N PHE A 19 -11.05 -0.24 1.24
CA PHE A 19 -10.60 1.14 1.42
C PHE A 19 -11.49 2.16 0.71
N GLU A 20 -12.20 1.77 -0.35
CA GLU A 20 -13.13 2.65 -1.08
C GLU A 20 -14.49 2.76 -0.36
N PHE A 21 -15.03 1.64 0.14
CA PHE A 21 -16.38 1.58 0.69
C PHE A 21 -16.46 1.89 2.19
N VAL A 22 -15.34 1.77 2.91
CA VAL A 22 -15.32 1.94 4.36
C VAL A 22 -14.81 3.32 4.73
N SER A 23 -15.48 3.96 5.68
CA SER A 23 -15.08 5.24 6.25
C SER A 23 -13.64 5.21 6.79
N ASN A 24 -12.92 6.33 6.59
CA ASN A 24 -11.50 6.49 6.94
C ASN A 24 -11.16 6.06 8.38
N ASN A 25 -12.08 6.23 9.32
CA ASN A 25 -11.90 5.81 10.72
C ASN A 25 -11.69 4.30 10.90
N ARG A 26 -12.10 3.45 9.94
CA ARG A 26 -11.89 2.00 9.99
C ARG A 26 -10.64 1.55 9.21
N HIS A 27 -10.01 2.43 8.45
CA HIS A 27 -8.81 2.10 7.66
C HIS A 27 -7.68 1.59 8.54
N GLU A 28 -7.54 2.11 9.76
CA GLU A 28 -6.51 1.63 10.69
C GLU A 28 -6.68 0.14 11.02
N ARG A 29 -7.92 -0.30 11.23
CA ARG A 29 -8.22 -1.72 11.49
C ARG A 29 -7.89 -2.57 10.27
N ILE A 30 -8.25 -2.12 9.07
CA ILE A 30 -7.93 -2.82 7.82
C ILE A 30 -6.40 -2.93 7.66
N TRP A 31 -5.67 -1.84 7.89
CA TRP A 31 -4.20 -1.85 7.86
C TRP A 31 -3.59 -2.87 8.82
N LYS A 32 -4.10 -2.96 10.06
CA LYS A 32 -3.65 -3.94 11.05
C LYS A 32 -3.90 -5.37 10.58
N THR A 33 -5.09 -5.65 10.03
CA THR A 33 -5.42 -6.96 9.47
C THR A 33 -4.47 -7.35 8.34
N LEU A 34 -4.17 -6.43 7.42
CA LEU A 34 -3.23 -6.69 6.32
C LEU A 34 -1.80 -6.94 6.80
N LEU A 35 -1.33 -6.16 7.78
CA LEU A 35 -0.01 -6.36 8.37
C LEU A 35 0.10 -7.75 9.03
N ASN A 36 -0.92 -8.16 9.78
CA ASN A 36 -0.95 -9.48 10.43
C ASN A 36 -0.92 -10.60 9.38
N ARG A 37 -1.65 -10.46 8.27
CA ARG A 37 -1.59 -11.42 7.14
C ARG A 37 -0.20 -11.49 6.51
N LEU A 38 0.51 -10.37 6.41
CA LEU A 38 1.87 -10.34 5.88
C LEU A 38 2.86 -11.01 6.85
N PHE A 39 2.73 -10.74 8.16
CA PHE A 39 3.55 -11.35 9.20
C PHE A 39 3.39 -12.88 9.23
N LEU A 40 2.15 -13.37 9.29
CA LEU A 40 1.84 -14.80 9.35
C LEU A 40 2.36 -15.59 8.13
N ASN A 41 2.35 -14.99 6.94
CA ASN A 41 2.75 -15.68 5.71
C ASN A 41 4.26 -15.66 5.41
N ARG A 42 5.03 -14.74 6.01
CA ARG A 42 6.42 -14.48 5.59
C ARG A 42 7.39 -14.22 6.74
N GLY A 43 6.95 -14.21 8.00
CA GLY A 43 7.77 -13.84 9.15
C GLY A 43 8.29 -12.40 9.08
N PHE A 44 7.63 -11.54 8.29
CA PHE A 44 8.07 -10.17 8.07
C PHE A 44 7.65 -9.27 9.23
N THR A 45 8.60 -8.95 10.09
CA THR A 45 8.40 -8.03 11.21
C THR A 45 8.53 -6.59 10.71
N ALA A 46 7.40 -5.89 10.58
CA ALA A 46 7.37 -4.46 10.34
C ALA A 46 6.29 -3.81 11.20
N SER A 47 6.52 -2.56 11.57
CA SER A 47 5.48 -1.77 12.23
C SER A 47 4.39 -1.37 11.24
N LEU A 48 3.19 -1.08 11.77
CA LEU A 48 2.08 -0.54 10.98
C LEU A 48 2.48 0.75 10.25
N SER A 49 3.29 1.60 10.89
CA SER A 49 3.76 2.85 10.30
C SER A 49 4.72 2.61 9.13
N GLN A 50 5.65 1.65 9.25
CA GLN A 50 6.55 1.25 8.16
C GLN A 50 5.77 0.70 6.97
N TYR A 51 4.78 -0.17 7.24
CA TYR A 51 3.92 -0.75 6.21
C TYR A 51 3.13 0.32 5.44
N ARG A 52 2.51 1.26 6.16
CA ARG A 52 1.77 2.38 5.56
C ARG A 52 2.68 3.31 4.75
N ARG A 53 3.82 3.73 5.32
CA ARG A 53 4.80 4.57 4.60
C ARG A 53 5.26 3.90 3.30
N LYS A 54 5.53 2.60 3.35
CA LYS A 54 5.94 1.85 2.16
C LYS A 54 4.85 1.84 1.10
N TRP A 55 3.59 1.63 1.48
CA TRP A 55 2.46 1.71 0.56
C TRP A 55 2.35 3.09 -0.11
N TYR A 56 2.36 4.17 0.67
CA TYR A 56 2.22 5.52 0.11
C TYR A 56 3.37 5.88 -0.82
N SER A 57 4.61 5.48 -0.49
CA SER A 57 5.76 5.65 -1.39
C SER A 57 5.57 4.91 -2.72
N LEU A 58 5.03 3.69 -2.70
CA LEU A 58 4.75 2.90 -3.91
C LEU A 58 3.60 3.51 -4.73
N LYS A 59 2.52 3.92 -4.06
CA LYS A 59 1.37 4.57 -4.69
C LYS A 59 1.83 5.86 -5.40
N TYR A 60 2.52 6.73 -4.69
CA TYR A 60 3.02 8.00 -5.21
C TYR A 60 3.94 7.80 -6.43
N ARG A 61 4.86 6.83 -6.37
CA ARG A 61 5.72 6.51 -7.52
C ARG A 61 4.91 6.04 -8.73
N CYS A 62 3.87 5.23 -8.52
CA CYS A 62 3.01 4.77 -9.61
C CYS A 62 2.18 5.91 -10.21
N GLU A 63 1.63 6.79 -9.37
CA GLU A 63 0.89 7.98 -9.83
C GLU A 63 1.79 8.94 -10.62
N ASN A 64 3.02 9.19 -10.14
CA ASN A 64 3.98 10.01 -10.87
C ASN A 64 4.39 9.39 -12.21
N LEU A 65 4.54 8.06 -12.29
CA LEU A 65 4.80 7.39 -13.57
C LEU A 65 3.65 7.61 -14.55
N LYS A 66 2.39 7.48 -14.11
CA LYS A 66 1.22 7.75 -14.94
C LYS A 66 1.16 9.20 -15.43
N ARG A 67 1.51 10.17 -14.58
CA ARG A 67 1.58 11.59 -14.96
C ARG A 67 2.62 11.82 -16.05
N LEU A 68 3.82 11.27 -15.87
CA LEU A 68 4.88 11.33 -16.88
C LEU A 68 4.45 10.70 -18.21
N GLU A 69 3.78 9.55 -18.17
CA GLU A 69 3.22 8.89 -19.36
C GLU A 69 2.11 9.73 -20.04
N ALA A 70 1.36 10.51 -19.27
CA ALA A 70 0.35 11.44 -19.77
C ALA A 70 0.93 12.78 -20.27
N GLY A 71 2.24 12.99 -20.14
CA GLY A 71 2.89 14.25 -20.50
C GLY A 71 2.74 15.37 -19.45
N GLU A 72 2.26 15.05 -18.26
CA GLU A 72 2.16 15.99 -17.13
C GLU A 72 3.51 16.04 -16.39
N ASN A 73 4.07 17.25 -16.20
CA ASN A 73 5.27 17.44 -15.41
C ASN A 73 4.92 17.28 -13.91
N PRO A 74 5.50 16.31 -13.17
CA PRO A 74 5.23 16.14 -11.75
C PRO A 74 5.85 17.24 -10.86
N TYR A 75 6.53 18.22 -11.46
CA TYR A 75 7.21 19.34 -10.79
C TYR A 75 6.73 20.73 -11.23
N ASP A 76 5.71 20.83 -12.09
CA ASP A 76 5.01 22.08 -12.40
C ASP A 76 3.90 22.40 -11.37
#